data_AF-M0I8L8-F1
#
_entry.id   AF-M0I8L8-F1
#
_cell.length_a   1.000
_cell.length_b   1.000
_cell.length_c   1.000
_cell.angle_alpha   90.00
_cell.angle_beta   90.00
_cell.angle_gamma   90.00
#
_symmetry.space_group_name_H-M   'P 1'
#
loop_
_entity.id
_entity.type
_entity.pdbx_description
1 polymer ?
#
loop_
_entity_poly.entity_id
_entity_poly.type
_entity_poly.pdbx_seq_one_letter_code
_entity_poly.pdbx_strand_id
1 'polypeptide(L)'
;MDLDAELARARDLDVSELADAIESIGFECTRCGACCKGYEGDDGPEPHTATVFPDEVRALQEAGGDDSEGESGTPMEWRDVARPMPYGLVEGDDGPEGETFEWALQTTACGDCRFYEEDDSGRGACQVHEDRPLICETYPFSVALGGTSQPMGEAVDEEGVVRAHECEGLGRDISRADAEELARALKERAIRELREARGVTDAYEPVETGPGEVVVHDSEGAKRPDGTRVQ
;
A
#
# COMPACT_ATOMS: atom_id res chain seq x y z
N MET A 1 -14.06 12.79 12.26
CA MET A 1 -13.10 13.20 11.24
C MET A 1 -13.90 13.74 10.07
N ASP A 2 -13.55 14.90 9.54
CA ASP A 2 -14.24 15.50 8.39
C ASP A 2 -13.43 15.21 7.12
N LEU A 3 -13.76 14.11 6.44
CA LEU A 3 -13.03 13.65 5.25
C LEU A 3 -13.08 14.66 4.11
N ASP A 4 -14.16 15.42 3.98
CA ASP A 4 -14.27 16.45 2.94
C ASP A 4 -13.31 17.63 3.22
N ALA A 5 -13.18 18.03 4.50
CA ALA A 5 -12.22 19.06 4.90
C ALA A 5 -10.75 18.61 4.78
N GLU A 6 -10.46 17.33 5.04
CA GLU A 6 -9.12 16.76 4.85
C GLU A 6 -8.80 16.61 3.35
N LEU A 7 -9.76 16.18 2.54
CA LEU A 7 -9.60 16.08 1.09
C LEU A 7 -9.39 17.45 0.43
N ALA A 8 -10.04 18.49 0.93
CA ALA A 8 -9.77 19.87 0.53
C ALA A 8 -8.32 20.26 0.83
N ARG A 9 -7.82 19.98 2.04
CA ARG A 9 -6.43 20.23 2.43
C ARG A 9 -5.42 19.45 1.59
N ALA A 10 -5.69 18.17 1.30
CA ALA A 10 -4.83 17.36 0.43
C ALA A 10 -4.72 17.94 -0.99
N ARG A 11 -5.82 18.48 -1.53
CA ARG A 11 -5.82 19.17 -2.84
C ARG A 11 -5.01 20.46 -2.83
N ASP A 12 -4.98 21.15 -1.70
CA ASP A 12 -4.28 22.42 -1.53
C ASP A 12 -2.77 22.25 -1.20
N LEU A 13 -2.28 21.03 -0.99
CA LEU A 13 -0.84 20.76 -0.80
C LEU A 13 -0.01 21.34 -1.96
N ASP A 14 1.03 22.12 -1.65
CA ASP A 14 1.92 22.67 -2.65
C ASP A 14 3.03 21.66 -2.99
N VAL A 15 3.14 21.28 -4.26
CA VAL A 15 4.12 20.29 -4.72
C VAL A 15 5.56 20.80 -4.54
N SER A 16 5.80 22.10 -4.72
CA SER A 16 7.13 22.68 -4.54
C SER A 16 7.53 22.69 -3.07
N GLU A 17 6.60 22.99 -2.15
CA GLU A 17 6.87 22.91 -0.69
C GLU A 17 7.13 21.46 -0.24
N LEU A 18 6.37 20.50 -0.77
CA LEU A 18 6.62 19.07 -0.52
C LEU A 18 7.99 18.63 -1.07
N ALA A 19 8.37 19.11 -2.26
CA ALA A 19 9.67 18.81 -2.86
C ALA A 19 10.83 19.44 -2.07
N ASP A 20 10.66 20.66 -1.54
CA ASP A 20 11.62 21.29 -0.64
C ASP A 20 11.85 20.46 0.63
N ALA A 21 10.76 19.95 1.22
CA ALA A 21 10.84 19.08 2.38
C ALA A 21 11.55 17.74 2.07
N ILE A 22 11.19 17.11 0.94
CA ILE A 22 11.84 15.87 0.48
C ILE A 22 13.33 16.07 0.21
N GLU A 23 13.73 17.18 -0.45
CA GLU A 23 15.14 17.50 -0.65
C GLU A 23 15.89 17.74 0.66
N SER A 24 15.25 18.41 1.61
CA SER A 24 15.84 18.69 2.92
C SER A 24 16.12 17.42 3.71
N ILE A 25 15.20 16.45 3.66
CA ILE A 25 15.36 15.14 4.30
C ILE A 25 16.38 14.28 3.53
N GLY A 26 16.34 14.34 2.19
CA GLY A 26 17.21 13.57 1.30
C GLY A 26 16.78 12.11 1.17
N PHE A 27 16.76 11.59 -0.06
CA PHE A 27 16.39 10.20 -0.32
C PHE A 27 16.88 9.68 -1.67
N GLU A 28 17.45 8.48 -1.68
CA GLU A 28 17.70 7.72 -2.90
C GLU A 28 17.35 6.24 -2.67
N CYS A 29 16.41 5.70 -3.46
CA CYS A 29 16.07 4.28 -3.38
C CYS A 29 17.25 3.42 -3.83
N THR A 30 17.76 2.58 -2.93
CA THR A 30 18.90 1.67 -3.16
C THR A 30 18.51 0.34 -3.82
N ARG A 31 17.20 0.10 -4.00
CA ARG A 31 16.63 -1.19 -4.42
C ARG A 31 17.13 -2.35 -3.55
N CYS A 32 17.11 -2.17 -2.24
CA CYS A 32 17.50 -3.23 -1.30
C CYS A 32 16.40 -4.26 -1.02
N GLY A 33 15.15 -3.91 -1.30
CA GLY A 33 14.00 -4.80 -1.06
C GLY A 33 13.55 -4.91 0.40
N ALA A 34 14.17 -4.17 1.33
CA ALA A 34 13.81 -4.23 2.75
C ALA A 34 12.33 -3.87 2.99
N CYS A 35 11.81 -2.86 2.28
CA CYS A 35 10.40 -2.47 2.37
C CYS A 35 9.42 -3.47 1.78
N CYS A 36 9.89 -4.51 1.06
CA CYS A 36 9.05 -5.55 0.48
C CYS A 36 9.00 -6.83 1.33
N LYS A 37 9.84 -6.93 2.37
CA LYS A 37 9.95 -8.12 3.20
C LYS A 37 8.99 -8.06 4.39
N GLY A 38 8.63 -9.24 4.91
CA GLY A 38 8.03 -9.32 6.26
C GLY A 38 9.00 -8.77 7.31
N TYR A 39 8.47 -8.36 8.46
CA TYR A 39 9.27 -7.81 9.56
C TYR A 39 9.01 -8.58 10.86
N GLU A 40 9.93 -8.46 11.81
CA GLU A 40 9.74 -9.02 13.15
C GLU A 40 8.92 -8.04 13.98
N GLY A 41 7.70 -8.43 14.35
CA GLY A 41 6.83 -7.71 15.28
C GLY A 41 6.94 -8.23 16.72
N ASP A 42 6.25 -7.58 17.64
CA ASP A 42 6.27 -7.94 19.07
C ASP A 42 5.70 -9.34 19.33
N ASP A 43 4.75 -9.77 18.52
CA ASP A 43 4.08 -11.08 18.60
C ASP A 43 4.68 -12.13 17.63
N GLY A 44 5.82 -11.81 17.00
CA GLY A 44 6.53 -12.68 16.05
C GLY A 44 6.61 -12.10 14.64
N PRO A 45 6.98 -12.91 13.64
CA PRO A 45 7.11 -12.44 12.26
C PRO A 45 5.75 -12.01 11.69
N GLU A 46 5.68 -10.78 11.21
CA GLU A 46 4.53 -10.18 10.55
C GLU A 46 4.78 -10.08 9.03
N PRO A 47 3.78 -10.43 8.20
CA PRO A 47 3.92 -10.34 6.77
C PRO A 47 3.97 -8.88 6.32
N HIS A 48 4.66 -8.63 5.21
CA HIS A 48 4.63 -7.35 4.51
C HIS A 48 3.18 -6.92 4.28
N THR A 49 2.82 -5.73 4.76
CA THR A 49 1.46 -5.21 4.68
C THR A 49 1.51 -3.78 4.13
N ALA A 50 1.11 -3.63 2.87
CA ALA A 50 0.98 -2.34 2.19
C ALA A 50 -0.41 -2.27 1.55
N THR A 51 -1.14 -1.20 1.85
CA THR A 51 -2.50 -0.99 1.33
C THR A 51 -2.49 -0.89 -0.19
N VAL A 52 -3.44 -1.53 -0.85
CA VAL A 52 -3.63 -1.43 -2.30
C VAL A 52 -5.11 -1.19 -2.60
N PHE A 53 -5.42 -0.22 -3.46
CA PHE A 53 -6.80 0.10 -3.81
C PHE A 53 -7.30 -0.69 -5.02
N PRO A 54 -8.63 -0.81 -5.23
CA PRO A 54 -9.18 -1.70 -6.23
C PRO A 54 -8.70 -1.49 -7.67
N ASP A 55 -8.43 -0.25 -8.07
CA ASP A 55 -7.88 0.05 -9.39
C ASP A 55 -6.37 -0.24 -9.48
N GLU A 56 -5.61 -0.03 -8.40
CA GLU A 56 -4.21 -0.44 -8.31
C GLU A 56 -4.07 -1.96 -8.40
N VAL A 57 -4.99 -2.73 -7.78
CA VAL A 57 -5.03 -4.18 -7.94
C VAL A 57 -5.20 -4.57 -9.41
N ARG A 58 -6.14 -3.93 -10.12
CA ARG A 58 -6.37 -4.20 -11.55
C ARG A 58 -5.18 -3.80 -12.41
N ALA A 59 -4.53 -2.68 -12.12
CA ALA A 59 -3.31 -2.25 -12.82
C ALA A 59 -2.18 -3.27 -12.64
N LEU A 60 -2.00 -3.80 -11.43
CA LEU A 60 -1.01 -4.84 -11.16
C LEU A 60 -1.33 -6.18 -11.83
N GLN A 61 -2.62 -6.55 -11.93
CA GLN A 61 -3.04 -7.73 -12.69
C GLN A 61 -2.65 -7.62 -14.18
N GLU A 62 -2.74 -6.43 -14.74
CA GLU A 62 -2.32 -6.13 -16.11
C GLU A 62 -0.78 -6.13 -16.24
N ALA A 63 -0.08 -5.48 -15.32
CA ALA A 63 1.38 -5.31 -15.37
C ALA A 63 2.17 -6.63 -15.25
N GLY A 64 1.83 -7.50 -14.29
CA GLY A 64 2.57 -8.76 -14.12
C GLY A 64 2.07 -9.93 -15.00
N GLY A 65 1.08 -9.69 -15.86
CA GLY A 65 0.52 -10.70 -16.76
C GLY A 65 1.39 -11.04 -17.97
N ASP A 66 2.39 -10.21 -18.29
CA ASP A 66 3.23 -10.35 -19.48
C ASP A 66 4.54 -11.13 -19.24
N ASP A 67 5.09 -11.15 -18.00
CA ASP A 67 6.45 -11.63 -17.73
C ASP A 67 6.57 -12.94 -16.92
N SER A 68 5.47 -13.53 -16.46
CA SER A 68 5.56 -14.86 -15.86
C SER A 68 5.77 -15.92 -16.95
N GLU A 69 7.01 -16.36 -17.15
CA GLU A 69 7.39 -17.61 -17.84
C GLU A 69 6.87 -18.86 -17.09
N GLY A 70 5.64 -18.83 -16.59
CA GLY A 70 4.87 -19.98 -16.12
C GLY A 70 4.04 -20.52 -17.28
N GLU A 71 4.04 -21.85 -17.44
CA GLU A 71 3.50 -22.63 -18.58
C GLU A 71 2.01 -22.44 -18.95
N SER A 72 1.31 -21.39 -18.55
CA SER A 72 -0.15 -21.28 -18.69
C SER A 72 -0.72 -19.95 -19.16
N GLY A 73 0.06 -18.87 -19.37
CA GLY A 73 -0.44 -17.60 -19.96
C GLY A 73 -1.75 -17.10 -19.35
N THR A 74 -1.99 -17.42 -18.08
CA THR A 74 -3.24 -17.13 -17.38
C THR A 74 -3.07 -15.78 -16.68
N PRO A 75 -3.98 -14.82 -16.90
CA PRO A 75 -3.94 -13.54 -16.21
C PRO A 75 -3.94 -13.74 -14.69
N MET A 76 -3.23 -12.88 -13.95
CA MET A 76 -3.27 -12.90 -12.49
C MET A 76 -4.70 -12.68 -11.99
N GLU A 77 -5.13 -13.51 -11.05
CA GLU A 77 -6.39 -13.33 -10.33
C GLU A 77 -6.22 -12.31 -9.19
N TRP A 78 -7.33 -11.80 -8.67
CA TRP A 78 -7.30 -10.82 -7.56
C TRP A 78 -6.49 -11.34 -6.38
N ARG A 79 -6.62 -12.63 -6.06
CA ARG A 79 -5.93 -13.30 -4.95
C ARG A 79 -4.43 -13.45 -5.18
N ASP A 80 -3.98 -13.37 -6.42
CA ASP A 80 -2.54 -13.36 -6.73
C ASP A 80 -1.92 -12.00 -6.39
N VAL A 81 -2.72 -10.93 -6.40
CA VAL A 81 -2.24 -9.55 -6.23
C VAL A 81 -2.55 -8.99 -4.84
N ALA A 82 -3.73 -9.28 -4.31
CA ALA A 82 -4.26 -8.66 -3.11
C ALA A 82 -4.90 -9.69 -2.17
N ARG A 83 -4.86 -9.36 -0.87
CA ARG A 83 -5.51 -10.12 0.20
C ARG A 83 -6.32 -9.18 1.11
N PRO A 84 -7.28 -9.70 1.88
CA PRO A 84 -7.93 -8.94 2.94
C PRO A 84 -6.89 -8.31 3.88
N MET A 85 -7.12 -7.07 4.31
CA MET A 85 -6.36 -6.52 5.44
C MET A 85 -6.51 -7.45 6.66
N PRO A 86 -5.42 -7.71 7.41
CA PRO A 86 -5.47 -8.65 8.54
C PRO A 86 -6.24 -8.08 9.74
N TYR A 87 -6.43 -6.76 9.80
CA TYR A 87 -7.06 -6.10 10.95
C TYR A 87 -8.58 -6.27 10.94
N GLY A 88 -9.16 -6.57 12.12
CA GLY A 88 -10.60 -6.79 12.29
C GLY A 88 -11.07 -8.22 12.05
N LEU A 89 -10.22 -9.07 11.46
CA LEU A 89 -10.48 -10.50 11.32
C LEU A 89 -10.11 -11.24 12.60
N VAL A 90 -10.79 -12.37 12.83
CA VAL A 90 -10.51 -13.29 13.95
C VAL A 90 -10.09 -14.65 13.42
N GLU A 91 -9.19 -15.33 14.12
CA GLU A 91 -8.80 -16.71 13.80
C GLU A 91 -9.96 -17.68 14.11
N GLY A 92 -10.47 -18.35 13.08
CA GLY A 92 -11.45 -19.43 13.16
C GLY A 92 -10.85 -20.79 12.84
N ASP A 93 -11.68 -21.84 12.86
CA ASP A 93 -11.24 -23.24 12.64
C ASP A 93 -10.68 -23.48 11.22
N ASP A 94 -11.17 -22.74 10.23
CA ASP A 94 -10.81 -22.86 8.81
C ASP A 94 -9.93 -21.68 8.31
N GLY A 95 -9.41 -20.85 9.22
CA GLY A 95 -8.63 -19.66 8.93
C GLY A 95 -9.31 -18.36 9.41
N PRO A 96 -8.85 -17.18 8.93
CA PRO A 96 -9.43 -15.91 9.35
C PRO A 96 -10.90 -15.79 8.89
N GLU A 97 -11.74 -15.24 9.75
CA GLU A 97 -13.17 -14.99 9.51
C GLU A 97 -13.59 -13.59 10.00
N GLY A 98 -14.67 -13.05 9.43
CA GLY A 98 -15.26 -11.76 9.80
C GLY A 98 -15.19 -10.68 8.71
N GLU A 99 -15.35 -9.43 9.13
CA GLU A 99 -15.32 -8.26 8.25
C GLU A 99 -14.00 -7.47 8.41
N THR A 100 -13.45 -6.99 7.31
CA THR A 100 -12.30 -6.07 7.29
C THR A 100 -12.50 -4.96 6.26
N PHE A 101 -11.60 -3.97 6.26
CA PHE A 101 -11.62 -2.82 5.37
C PHE A 101 -10.35 -2.78 4.52
N GLU A 102 -10.53 -2.47 3.23
CA GLU A 102 -9.45 -2.34 2.25
C GLU A 102 -8.61 -3.61 2.05
N TRP A 103 -7.68 -3.53 1.11
CA TRP A 103 -6.82 -4.64 0.71
C TRP A 103 -5.36 -4.36 1.05
N ALA A 104 -4.62 -5.43 1.32
CA ALA A 104 -3.16 -5.41 1.35
C ALA A 104 -2.60 -6.17 0.14
N LEU A 105 -1.42 -5.77 -0.32
CA LEU A 105 -0.66 -6.57 -1.29
C LEU A 105 -0.49 -8.00 -0.80
N GLN A 106 -0.64 -8.95 -1.72
CA GLN A 106 -0.44 -10.37 -1.43
C GLN A 106 1.01 -10.65 -1.04
N THR A 107 1.21 -11.70 -0.24
CA THR A 107 2.55 -12.18 0.12
C THR A 107 2.77 -13.63 -0.28
N THR A 108 4.03 -14.01 -0.30
CA THR A 108 4.45 -15.40 -0.34
C THR A 108 4.22 -16.09 1.02
N ALA A 109 4.49 -17.39 1.07
CA ALA A 109 4.45 -18.17 2.31
C ALA A 109 5.47 -17.71 3.37
N CYS A 110 6.51 -16.97 2.96
CA CYS A 110 7.50 -16.38 3.87
C CYS A 110 7.04 -15.04 4.46
N GLY A 111 5.91 -14.49 4.00
CA GLY A 111 5.41 -13.18 4.42
C GLY A 111 5.95 -12.00 3.61
N ASP A 112 6.84 -12.23 2.64
CA ASP A 112 7.34 -11.17 1.73
C ASP A 112 6.32 -10.84 0.64
N CYS A 113 6.29 -9.59 0.17
CA CYS A 113 5.46 -9.14 -0.94
C CYS A 113 5.56 -10.09 -2.14
N ARG A 114 4.43 -10.44 -2.76
CA ARG A 114 4.37 -11.41 -3.87
C ARG A 114 5.22 -11.02 -5.08
N PHE A 115 5.41 -9.71 -5.29
CA PHE A 115 6.20 -9.14 -6.38
C PHE A 115 7.69 -8.99 -6.03
N TYR A 116 8.09 -9.37 -4.82
CA TYR A 116 9.49 -9.37 -4.42
C TYR A 116 10.23 -10.58 -5.00
N GLU A 117 11.36 -10.32 -5.64
CA GLU A 117 12.34 -11.33 -5.99
C GLU A 117 13.72 -10.92 -5.49
N GLU A 118 14.55 -11.91 -5.21
CA GLU A 118 15.95 -11.71 -4.84
C GLU A 118 16.81 -12.45 -5.85
N ASP A 119 17.76 -11.74 -6.46
CA ASP A 119 18.68 -12.37 -7.40
C ASP A 119 19.75 -13.22 -6.68
N ASP A 120 20.53 -14.00 -7.44
CA ASP A 120 21.59 -14.87 -6.90
C ASP A 120 22.67 -14.09 -6.10
N SER A 121 22.74 -12.76 -6.24
CA SER A 121 23.66 -11.91 -5.49
C SER A 121 23.09 -11.37 -4.18
N GLY A 122 21.83 -11.69 -3.86
CA GLY A 122 21.10 -11.21 -2.69
C GLY A 122 20.49 -9.82 -2.89
N ARG A 123 20.39 -9.32 -4.13
CA ARG A 123 19.77 -8.03 -4.42
C ARG A 123 18.28 -8.20 -4.65
N GLY A 124 17.50 -7.50 -3.84
CA GLY A 124 16.05 -7.42 -3.98
C GLY A 124 15.60 -6.63 -5.22
N ALA A 125 14.54 -7.10 -5.87
CA ALA A 125 13.88 -6.44 -6.99
C ALA A 125 12.35 -6.54 -6.82
N CYS A 126 11.66 -5.45 -7.11
CA CYS A 126 10.21 -5.46 -7.29
C CYS A 126 9.93 -5.70 -8.77
N GLN A 127 9.22 -6.78 -9.10
CA GLN A 127 8.90 -7.15 -10.48
C GLN A 127 7.98 -6.12 -11.18
N VAL A 128 7.21 -5.37 -10.39
CA VAL A 128 6.26 -4.34 -10.85
C VAL A 128 6.71 -2.94 -10.43
N HIS A 129 8.01 -2.68 -10.40
CA HIS A 129 8.56 -1.45 -9.83
C HIS A 129 8.04 -0.17 -10.50
N GLU A 130 7.72 -0.22 -11.80
CA GLU A 130 7.16 0.91 -12.55
C GLU A 130 5.65 1.08 -12.33
N ASP A 131 4.94 -0.01 -12.02
CA ASP A 131 3.49 -0.06 -11.80
C ASP A 131 3.09 -0.22 -10.32
N ARG A 132 4.05 0.02 -9.42
CA ARG A 132 3.88 -0.16 -7.98
C ARG A 132 2.74 0.73 -7.45
N PRO A 133 1.98 0.26 -6.43
CA PRO A 133 0.97 1.10 -5.78
C PRO A 133 1.57 2.37 -5.18
N LEU A 134 0.74 3.39 -5.00
CA LEU A 134 1.12 4.71 -4.47
C LEU A 134 1.80 4.60 -3.11
N ILE A 135 1.38 3.67 -2.24
CA ILE A 135 2.02 3.41 -0.93
C ILE A 135 3.49 3.00 -1.09
N CYS A 136 3.81 2.19 -2.10
CA CYS A 136 5.15 1.70 -2.38
C CYS A 136 5.97 2.73 -3.17
N GLU A 137 5.34 3.46 -4.09
CA GLU A 137 5.98 4.54 -4.86
C GLU A 137 6.47 5.68 -3.98
N THR A 138 5.66 6.04 -2.99
CA THR A 138 5.93 7.18 -2.12
C THR A 138 6.77 6.82 -0.90
N TYR A 139 7.05 5.53 -0.65
CA TYR A 139 7.91 5.10 0.43
C TYR A 139 9.34 5.69 0.28
N PRO A 140 9.95 6.24 1.35
CA PRO A 140 9.56 6.16 2.76
C PRO A 140 8.73 7.35 3.26
N PHE A 141 8.13 8.15 2.38
CA PHE A 141 7.42 9.36 2.75
C PHE A 141 5.92 9.17 2.93
N SER A 142 5.36 10.00 3.80
CA SER A 142 3.92 10.16 4.00
C SER A 142 3.61 11.63 4.35
N VAL A 143 2.34 12.03 4.31
CA VAL A 143 1.91 13.35 4.78
C VAL A 143 1.08 13.24 6.06
N ALA A 144 1.37 14.13 7.01
CA ALA A 144 0.63 14.28 8.26
C ALA A 144 -0.66 15.09 8.04
N LEU A 145 -1.60 14.54 7.27
CA LEU A 145 -2.97 15.04 7.18
C LEU A 145 -3.89 14.18 8.08
N GLY A 146 -4.96 14.76 8.61
CA GLY A 146 -5.89 13.97 9.41
C GLY A 146 -6.62 12.98 8.50
N GLY A 147 -6.54 11.68 8.77
CA GLY A 147 -7.26 10.67 7.98
C GLY A 147 -6.51 10.10 6.79
N THR A 148 -5.25 10.49 6.56
CA THR A 148 -4.33 9.69 5.73
C THR A 148 -3.75 8.56 6.57
N SER A 149 -3.52 7.40 5.94
CA SER A 149 -2.86 6.28 6.61
C SER A 149 -1.38 6.59 6.76
N GLN A 150 -0.90 6.59 8.00
CA GLN A 150 0.54 6.58 8.24
C GLN A 150 1.04 5.15 7.97
N PRO A 151 2.10 4.98 7.14
CA PRO A 151 2.83 3.73 7.07
C PRO A 151 3.18 3.23 8.48
N MET A 152 3.33 1.91 8.62
CA MET A 152 3.71 1.32 9.90
C MET A 152 5.08 1.83 10.33
N GLY A 153 5.18 2.29 11.59
CA GLY A 153 6.40 2.85 12.17
C GLY A 153 6.24 4.31 12.58
N GLU A 154 6.99 4.72 13.61
CA GLU A 154 7.12 6.14 13.94
C GLU A 154 7.98 6.81 12.87
N ALA A 155 7.65 8.06 12.53
CA ALA A 155 8.49 8.85 11.64
C ALA A 155 9.88 9.03 12.26
N VAL A 156 10.92 8.72 11.50
CA VAL A 156 12.32 8.87 11.90
C VAL A 156 12.87 10.26 11.55
N ASP A 157 12.19 10.98 10.65
CA ASP A 157 12.46 12.37 10.30
C ASP A 157 11.16 13.09 9.85
N GLU A 158 11.13 14.41 9.95
CA GLU A 158 9.99 15.23 9.53
C GLU A 158 10.42 16.63 9.07
N GLU A 159 9.75 17.13 8.03
CA GLU A 159 9.88 18.52 7.58
C GLU A 159 8.49 19.03 7.16
N GLY A 160 7.98 20.03 7.87
CA GLY A 160 6.61 20.52 7.69
C GLY A 160 5.56 19.41 7.87
N VAL A 161 4.80 19.12 6.82
CA VAL A 161 3.79 18.04 6.80
C VAL A 161 4.34 16.72 6.30
N VAL A 162 5.56 16.68 5.75
CA VAL A 162 6.21 15.46 5.27
C VAL A 162 6.76 14.68 6.45
N ARG A 163 6.57 13.36 6.42
CA ARG A 163 7.09 12.40 7.40
C ARG A 163 7.88 11.34 6.67
N ALA A 164 9.08 11.03 7.15
CA ALA A 164 9.92 9.97 6.63
C ALA A 164 9.96 8.79 7.60
N HIS A 165 9.87 7.60 7.04
CA HIS A 165 9.87 6.32 7.76
C HIS A 165 11.20 5.58 7.56
N GLU A 166 11.46 4.58 8.38
CA GLU A 166 12.76 3.89 8.40
C GLU A 166 13.15 3.37 7.00
N CYS A 167 14.25 3.90 6.45
CA CYS A 167 14.79 3.44 5.18
C CYS A 167 16.28 3.78 5.09
N GLU A 168 17.09 2.83 4.62
CA GLU A 168 18.54 3.05 4.40
C GLU A 168 18.85 4.03 3.25
N GLY A 169 17.83 4.41 2.47
CA GLY A 169 17.92 5.41 1.41
C GLY A 169 17.89 6.85 1.92
N LEU A 170 17.49 7.09 3.17
CA LEU A 170 17.37 8.44 3.74
C LEU A 170 18.71 9.14 3.92
N GLY A 171 18.69 10.47 3.83
CA GLY A 171 19.87 11.34 3.98
C GLY A 171 20.82 11.34 2.77
N ARG A 172 20.42 10.69 1.67
CA ARG A 172 21.14 10.72 0.39
C ARG A 172 20.69 11.91 -0.45
N ASP A 173 21.55 12.34 -1.38
CA ASP A 173 21.22 13.42 -2.30
C ASP A 173 20.09 12.99 -3.25
N ILE A 174 19.05 13.82 -3.36
CA ILE A 174 17.98 13.66 -4.35
C ILE A 174 18.01 14.86 -5.30
N SER A 175 17.77 14.63 -6.59
CA SER A 175 17.67 15.73 -7.54
C SER A 175 16.33 16.46 -7.36
N ARG A 176 16.30 17.76 -7.70
CA ARG A 176 15.04 18.52 -7.68
C ARG A 176 13.95 17.89 -8.53
N ALA A 177 14.30 17.33 -9.69
CA ALA A 177 13.35 16.68 -10.56
C ALA A 177 12.71 15.46 -9.88
N ASP A 178 13.53 14.61 -9.26
CA ASP A 178 13.05 13.41 -8.57
C ASP A 178 12.27 13.76 -7.29
N ALA A 179 12.68 14.81 -6.57
CA ALA A 179 11.96 15.30 -5.40
C ALA A 179 10.58 15.85 -5.78
N GLU A 180 10.46 16.56 -6.91
CA GLU A 180 9.16 17.01 -7.41
C GLU A 180 8.29 15.88 -7.93
N GLU A 181 8.87 14.85 -8.54
CA GLU A 181 8.14 13.63 -8.95
C GLU A 181 7.55 12.93 -7.73
N LEU A 182 8.38 12.68 -6.71
CA LEU A 182 7.97 12.07 -5.46
C LEU A 182 6.93 12.93 -4.71
N ALA A 183 7.08 14.26 -4.72
CA ALA A 183 6.10 15.18 -4.16
C ALA A 183 4.73 15.11 -4.86
N ARG A 184 4.71 14.95 -6.19
CA ARG A 184 3.46 14.77 -6.95
C ARG A 184 2.79 13.46 -6.59
N ALA A 185 3.54 12.36 -6.57
CA ALA A 185 3.05 11.05 -6.16
C ALA A 185 2.53 11.07 -4.71
N LEU A 186 3.24 11.76 -3.81
CA LEU A 186 2.86 11.89 -2.41
C LEU A 186 1.54 12.66 -2.23
N LYS A 187 1.37 13.76 -2.98
CA LYS A 187 0.11 14.50 -3.02
C LYS A 187 -1.03 13.66 -3.62
N GLU A 188 -0.75 12.94 -4.70
CA GLU A 188 -1.72 12.05 -5.34
C GLU A 188 -2.20 10.97 -4.38
N ARG A 189 -1.26 10.30 -3.70
CA ARG A 189 -1.54 9.33 -2.64
C ARG A 189 -2.43 9.91 -1.55
N ALA A 190 -2.11 11.09 -1.02
CA ALA A 190 -2.91 11.72 0.03
C ALA A 190 -4.36 11.96 -0.41
N ILE A 191 -4.55 12.44 -1.65
CA ILE A 191 -5.88 12.65 -2.23
C ILE A 191 -6.60 11.31 -2.45
N ARG A 192 -5.88 10.29 -2.91
CA ARG A 192 -6.42 8.95 -3.15
C ARG A 192 -6.90 8.31 -1.86
N GLU A 193 -6.04 8.20 -0.84
CA GLU A 193 -6.40 7.60 0.45
C GLU A 193 -7.67 8.22 1.05
N LEU A 194 -7.82 9.54 0.99
CA LEU A 194 -9.01 10.25 1.48
C LEU A 194 -10.27 10.00 0.63
N ARG A 195 -10.12 9.83 -0.70
CA ARG A 195 -11.23 9.44 -1.58
C ARG A 195 -11.69 8.02 -1.31
N GLU A 196 -10.76 7.11 -1.10
CA GLU A 196 -11.03 5.69 -0.84
C GLU A 196 -11.71 5.54 0.52
N ALA A 197 -11.18 6.19 1.57
CA ALA A 197 -11.80 6.23 2.90
C ALA A 197 -13.22 6.81 2.88
N ARG A 198 -13.45 7.85 2.07
CA ARG A 198 -14.80 8.38 1.84
C ARG A 198 -15.67 7.38 1.09
N GLY A 199 -15.14 6.75 0.04
CA GLY A 199 -15.83 5.74 -0.75
C GLY A 199 -16.31 4.56 0.10
N VAL A 200 -15.45 4.04 0.99
CA VAL A 200 -15.81 3.03 1.99
C VAL A 200 -16.94 3.53 2.87
N THR A 201 -16.81 4.75 3.41
CA THR A 201 -17.85 5.32 4.29
C THR A 201 -19.20 5.48 3.58
N ASP A 202 -19.17 5.89 2.30
CA ASP A 202 -20.36 6.10 1.47
C ASP A 202 -21.00 4.76 1.03
N ALA A 203 -20.20 3.71 0.82
CA ALA A 203 -20.64 2.40 0.31
C ALA A 203 -20.88 1.35 1.39
N TYR A 204 -20.45 1.58 2.63
CA TYR A 204 -20.52 0.59 3.71
C TYR A 204 -21.96 0.20 4.04
N GLU A 205 -22.25 -1.10 3.87
CA GLU A 205 -23.42 -1.76 4.43
C GLU A 205 -22.94 -2.99 5.20
N PRO A 206 -23.37 -3.20 6.46
CA PRO A 206 -22.95 -4.36 7.23
C PRO A 206 -23.42 -5.66 6.56
N VAL A 207 -22.54 -6.66 6.50
CA VAL A 207 -22.82 -7.96 5.91
C VAL A 207 -22.81 -9.03 7.00
N GLU A 208 -23.88 -9.83 7.09
CA GLU A 208 -23.89 -11.00 7.98
C GLU A 208 -22.91 -12.06 7.46
N THR A 209 -21.88 -12.38 8.23
CA THR A 209 -20.88 -13.41 7.91
C THR A 209 -21.11 -14.69 8.70
N GLY A 210 -21.05 -15.85 8.03
CA GLY A 210 -20.98 -17.16 8.66
C GLY A 210 -19.55 -17.55 9.10
N PRO A 211 -19.40 -18.68 9.81
CA PRO A 211 -18.08 -19.23 10.14
C PRO A 211 -17.24 -19.48 8.89
N GLY A 212 -15.98 -19.07 8.92
CA GLY A 212 -15.03 -19.15 7.80
C GLY A 212 -15.29 -18.17 6.66
N GLU A 213 -16.27 -17.26 6.79
CA GLU A 213 -16.54 -16.24 5.77
C GLU A 213 -15.77 -14.95 6.08
N VAL A 214 -15.10 -14.42 5.06
CA VAL A 214 -14.44 -13.12 5.10
C VAL A 214 -15.12 -12.18 4.13
N VAL A 215 -15.41 -10.97 4.60
CA VAL A 215 -15.90 -9.87 3.76
C VAL A 215 -14.93 -8.70 3.86
N VAL A 216 -14.53 -8.18 2.71
CA VAL A 216 -13.69 -6.98 2.59
C VAL A 216 -14.55 -5.83 2.11
N HIS A 217 -14.55 -4.72 2.84
CA HIS A 217 -15.20 -3.48 2.44
C HIS A 217 -14.17 -2.52 1.87
N ASP A 218 -14.31 -2.18 0.59
CA ASP A 218 -13.55 -1.12 -0.07
C ASP A 218 -14.48 -0.05 -0.66
N SER A 219 -13.90 0.94 -1.35
CA SER A 219 -14.65 2.04 -1.95
C SER A 219 -15.66 1.63 -3.03
N GLU A 220 -15.58 0.40 -3.55
CA GLU A 220 -16.53 -0.17 -4.51
C GLU A 220 -17.61 -1.05 -3.83
N GLY A 221 -17.58 -1.18 -2.51
CA GLY A 221 -18.52 -1.94 -1.68
C GLY A 221 -17.98 -3.27 -1.13
N ALA A 222 -18.86 -4.08 -0.55
CA ALA A 222 -18.52 -5.37 0.05
C ALA A 222 -18.09 -6.41 -1.00
N LYS A 223 -16.98 -7.10 -0.74
CA LYS A 223 -16.38 -8.12 -1.60
C LYS A 223 -15.97 -9.37 -0.82
N ARG A 224 -15.96 -10.50 -1.51
CA ARG A 224 -15.30 -11.74 -1.08
C ARG A 224 -13.79 -11.62 -1.27
N PRO A 225 -12.96 -12.47 -0.63
CA PRO A 225 -11.49 -12.40 -0.73
C PRO A 225 -10.92 -12.58 -2.15
N ASP A 226 -11.73 -13.04 -3.11
CA ASP A 226 -11.40 -13.12 -4.53
C ASP A 226 -11.71 -11.84 -5.32
N GLY A 227 -12.09 -10.76 -4.65
CA GLY A 227 -12.44 -9.47 -5.24
C GLY A 227 -13.85 -9.41 -5.84
N THR A 228 -14.62 -10.50 -5.81
CA THR A 228 -16.00 -10.51 -6.31
C THR A 228 -16.96 -9.86 -5.32
N ARG A 229 -17.96 -9.12 -5.81
CA ARG A 229 -18.94 -8.46 -4.92
C ARG A 229 -19.78 -9.47 -4.14
N VAL A 230 -20.05 -9.14 -2.89
CA VAL A 230 -21.11 -9.79 -2.11
C VAL A 230 -22.45 -9.33 -2.70
N GLN A 231 -23.36 -10.27 -2.97
CA GLN A 231 -24.67 -10.00 -3.57
C GLN A 231 -25.71 -9.65 -2.51
#